data_AF-A0AAD8Y9N7-F1
#
_entry.id   AF-A0AAD8Y9N7-F1
#
_cell.length_a   1.000
_cell.length_b   1.000
_cell.length_c   1.000
_cell.angle_alpha   90.00
_cell.angle_beta   90.00
_cell.angle_gamma   90.00
#
_symmetry.space_group_name_H-M   'P 1'
#
loop_
_entity.id
_entity.type
_entity.pdbx_description
1 polymer ?
#
loop_
_entity_poly.entity_id
_entity_poly.type
_entity_poly.pdbx_seq_one_letter_code
_entity_poly.pdbx_strand_id
1 'polypeptide(L)'
;PNGSISSRISSPSSSTTLIYNTNPEVGLETSSNHNQDEISYPVQIIHQGRKTTINVHENEPILQALERQSTIAGSRDQMALALSSIPHECRRGNCLTCASKNVKRATSDNNLVVNVDNGLSPTIASELTKSGYVLTCCSYVTGPGVVLELDQNNEVWDAVYRQRLCDGDTKQIALEAQARLLRRVDEENVEKWKNKMKKVLSEEK
;
A
#
# COMPACT_ATOMS: atom_id res chain seq x y z
N PRO A 1 -8.26 66.59 19.73
CA PRO A 1 -9.04 65.81 20.72
C PRO A 1 -9.53 64.50 20.08
N ASN A 2 -9.15 63.37 20.70
CA ASN A 2 -9.51 61.96 20.45
C ASN A 2 -9.00 61.40 19.10
N GLY A 3 -8.04 60.47 19.03
CA GLY A 3 -7.89 59.20 19.76
C GLY A 3 -8.26 58.07 18.79
N SER A 4 -7.32 57.26 18.29
CA SER A 4 -7.09 55.91 18.85
C SER A 4 -5.76 55.32 18.34
N ILE A 5 -5.07 54.67 19.27
CA ILE A 5 -3.73 54.09 19.19
C ILE A 5 -3.82 52.67 18.63
N SER A 6 -2.98 52.35 17.64
CA SER A 6 -2.81 51.01 17.07
C SER A 6 -1.60 50.34 17.71
N SER A 7 -1.83 49.27 18.46
CA SER A 7 -0.78 48.44 19.07
C SER A 7 -0.28 47.39 18.07
N ARG A 8 0.95 47.57 17.58
CA ARG A 8 1.75 46.50 16.96
C ARG A 8 2.56 45.81 18.05
N ILE A 9 2.36 44.51 18.21
CA ILE A 9 3.17 43.65 19.06
C ILE A 9 4.40 43.25 18.25
N SER A 10 5.56 43.70 18.71
CA SER A 10 6.88 43.35 18.20
C SER A 10 7.40 42.10 18.91
N SER A 11 7.81 41.10 18.14
CA SER A 11 8.48 39.88 18.63
C SER A 11 9.93 40.15 19.05
N PRO A 12 10.37 39.68 20.22
CA PRO A 12 11.76 39.29 20.49
C PRO A 12 11.83 37.74 20.52
N SER A 13 12.93 37.02 20.33
CA SER A 13 14.35 37.32 20.21
C SER A 13 15.00 35.99 19.80
N SER A 14 15.87 36.01 18.80
CA SER A 14 16.68 34.85 18.40
C SER A 14 17.77 34.61 19.44
N SER A 15 17.71 33.48 20.15
CA SER A 15 18.77 33.01 21.03
C SER A 15 19.69 32.06 20.26
N THR A 16 20.86 32.59 19.88
CA THR A 16 21.99 31.81 19.37
C THR A 16 22.71 31.19 20.56
N THR A 17 22.56 29.88 20.75
CA THR A 17 23.36 29.12 21.73
C THR A 17 24.45 28.36 20.98
N LEU A 18 25.70 28.78 21.20
CA LEU A 18 26.90 28.05 20.86
C LEU A 18 26.93 26.72 21.64
N ILE A 19 26.92 25.59 20.93
CA ILE A 19 27.18 24.28 21.53
C ILE A 19 28.61 23.89 21.21
N TYR A 20 29.41 23.83 22.28
CA TYR A 20 30.78 23.30 22.29
C TYR A 20 30.75 21.80 21.97
N ASN A 21 31.65 21.41 21.05
CA ASN A 21 31.89 20.03 20.67
C ASN A 21 32.96 19.45 21.62
N THR A 22 32.56 18.53 22.50
CA THR A 22 33.48 17.69 23.26
C THR A 22 33.00 16.25 23.20
N ASN A 23 33.74 15.44 22.44
CA ASN A 23 33.67 13.98 22.46
C ASN A 23 33.88 13.46 23.89
N PRO A 24 33.15 12.42 24.29
CA PRO A 24 33.70 11.38 25.14
C PRO A 24 33.83 10.09 24.34
N GLU A 25 35.01 9.49 24.46
CA GLU A 25 35.30 8.10 24.13
C GLU A 25 34.21 7.18 24.68
N VAL A 26 33.56 6.42 23.79
CA VAL A 26 32.75 5.28 24.20
C VAL A 26 33.22 4.07 23.41
N GLY A 27 33.94 3.20 24.13
CA GLY A 27 33.76 1.75 24.08
C GLY A 27 33.73 1.12 22.71
N LEU A 28 34.92 0.75 22.24
CA LEU A 28 35.10 -0.35 21.31
C LEU A 28 34.70 -1.66 22.02
N GLU A 29 33.40 -1.92 22.14
CA GLU A 29 32.92 -3.24 22.54
C GLU A 29 32.87 -4.13 21.32
N THR A 30 33.68 -5.17 21.43
CA THR A 30 33.93 -6.23 20.48
C THR A 30 32.63 -6.89 20.06
N SER A 31 32.44 -6.92 18.74
CA SER A 31 31.45 -7.68 18.00
C SER A 31 31.26 -9.07 18.62
N SER A 32 30.15 -9.26 19.33
CA SER A 32 29.68 -10.59 19.68
C SER A 32 29.31 -11.30 18.37
N ASN A 33 30.16 -12.27 17.99
CA ASN A 33 29.87 -13.27 16.98
C ASN A 33 28.63 -14.07 17.40
N HIS A 34 27.44 -13.51 17.17
CA HIS A 34 26.23 -14.30 17.10
C HIS A 34 26.20 -15.00 15.74
N ASN A 35 26.89 -16.14 15.65
CA ASN A 35 26.46 -17.22 14.75
C ASN A 35 25.15 -17.77 15.30
N GLN A 36 24.07 -16.98 15.23
CA GLN A 36 22.74 -17.56 15.24
C GLN A 36 22.57 -18.14 13.85
N ASP A 37 22.43 -19.46 13.76
CA ASP A 37 21.97 -20.10 12.53
C ASP A 37 20.67 -19.40 12.12
N GLU A 38 20.77 -18.55 11.11
CA GLU A 38 19.73 -17.60 10.75
C GLU A 38 18.55 -18.40 10.18
N ILE A 39 17.54 -18.63 11.02
CA ILE A 39 16.38 -19.46 10.68
C ILE A 39 15.79 -18.96 9.37
N SER A 40 15.70 -19.86 8.39
CA SER A 40 15.17 -19.55 7.07
C SER A 40 14.17 -20.60 6.62
N TYR A 41 13.16 -20.15 5.89
CA TYR A 41 12.06 -20.97 5.42
C TYR A 41 12.00 -20.96 3.89
N PRO A 42 11.77 -22.11 3.25
CA PRO A 42 11.58 -22.18 1.81
C PRO A 42 10.21 -21.63 1.44
N VAL A 43 10.20 -20.66 0.53
CA VAL A 43 9.01 -20.01 -0.03
C VAL A 43 8.97 -20.26 -1.53
N GLN A 44 7.88 -20.85 -2.01
CA GLN A 44 7.67 -21.04 -3.44
C GLN A 44 7.08 -19.76 -4.04
N ILE A 45 7.70 -19.27 -5.10
CA ILE A 45 7.33 -18.06 -5.82
C ILE A 45 6.86 -18.46 -7.22
N ILE A 46 5.67 -17.99 -7.59
CA ILE A 46 5.08 -18.13 -8.91
C ILE A 46 5.09 -16.74 -9.56
N HIS A 47 5.70 -16.62 -10.73
CA HIS A 47 5.74 -15.36 -11.46
C HIS A 47 5.74 -15.63 -12.97
N GLN A 48 4.79 -15.06 -13.70
CA GLN A 48 4.64 -15.22 -15.16
C GLN A 48 4.65 -16.71 -15.60
N GLY A 49 3.97 -17.57 -14.84
CA GLY A 49 3.90 -19.02 -15.08
C GLY A 49 5.14 -19.82 -14.67
N ARG A 50 6.21 -19.18 -14.20
CA ARG A 50 7.42 -19.85 -13.70
C ARG A 50 7.34 -20.04 -12.20
N LYS A 51 7.89 -21.16 -11.71
CA LYS A 51 7.98 -21.47 -10.28
C LYS A 51 9.44 -21.52 -9.85
N THR A 52 9.76 -20.84 -8.76
CA THR A 52 11.08 -20.89 -8.13
C THR A 52 10.92 -21.00 -6.62
N THR A 53 11.95 -21.44 -5.91
CA THR A 53 11.94 -21.51 -4.44
C THR A 53 13.07 -20.67 -3.92
N ILE A 54 12.75 -19.77 -2.98
CA ILE A 54 13.71 -18.91 -2.30
C ILE A 54 13.72 -19.24 -0.81
N ASN A 55 14.86 -19.04 -0.16
CA ASN A 55 14.94 -19.08 1.30
C ASN A 55 14.78 -17.67 1.85
N VAL A 56 13.83 -17.47 2.76
CA VAL A 56 13.54 -16.21 3.44
C VAL A 56 13.87 -16.35 4.91
N HIS A 57 14.65 -15.42 5.46
CA HIS A 57 14.97 -15.44 6.90
C HIS A 57 13.80 -14.94 7.75
N GLU A 58 13.68 -15.43 9.00
CA GLU A 58 12.56 -15.17 9.91
C GLU A 58 12.27 -13.67 10.16
N ASN A 59 13.29 -12.81 10.02
CA ASN A 59 13.19 -11.35 10.20
C ASN A 59 13.47 -10.55 8.90
N GLU A 60 13.49 -11.22 7.75
CA GLU A 60 13.71 -10.60 6.45
C GLU A 60 12.37 -10.42 5.70
N PRO A 61 12.05 -9.22 5.19
CA PRO A 61 10.90 -9.05 4.32
C PRO A 61 11.05 -9.90 3.05
N ILE A 62 9.96 -10.51 2.59
CA ILE A 62 9.97 -11.38 1.41
C ILE A 62 10.55 -10.68 0.16
N LEU A 63 10.26 -9.39 -0.01
CA LEU A 63 10.86 -8.60 -1.09
C LEU A 63 12.38 -8.57 -1.01
N GLN A 64 12.94 -8.37 0.18
CA GLN A 64 14.39 -8.32 0.36
C GLN A 64 15.05 -9.68 0.02
N ALA A 65 14.40 -10.78 0.41
CA ALA A 65 14.85 -12.12 0.05
C ALA A 65 14.84 -12.36 -1.48
N LEU A 66 13.81 -11.86 -2.18
CA LEU A 66 13.71 -11.92 -3.64
C LEU A 66 14.86 -11.14 -4.31
N GLU A 67 15.16 -9.94 -3.81
CA GLU A 67 16.24 -9.09 -4.33
C GLU A 67 17.61 -9.75 -4.15
N ARG A 68 17.86 -10.33 -2.97
CA ARG A 68 19.10 -11.06 -2.66
C ARG A 68 19.29 -12.28 -3.57
N GLN A 69 18.25 -13.05 -3.84
CA GLN A 69 18.35 -14.20 -4.74
C GLN A 69 18.58 -13.78 -6.20
N SER A 70 18.11 -12.59 -6.59
CA SER A 70 18.32 -12.04 -7.93
C SER A 70 19.78 -11.71 -8.22
N THR A 71 20.60 -11.44 -7.18
CA THR A 71 22.03 -11.12 -7.35
C THR A 71 22.95 -12.35 -7.27
N ILE A 72 22.49 -13.44 -6.63
CA ILE A 72 23.26 -14.68 -6.45
C ILE A 72 23.22 -15.57 -7.70
N ALA A 73 22.31 -15.31 -8.63
CA ALA A 73 22.01 -16.08 -9.85
C ALA A 73 23.11 -16.18 -10.92
N GLY A 74 24.37 -15.88 -10.58
CA GLY A 74 25.52 -16.14 -11.45
C GLY A 74 25.90 -17.62 -11.56
N SER A 75 25.27 -18.51 -10.77
CA SER A 75 25.49 -19.96 -10.80
C SER A 75 24.48 -20.66 -11.71
N ARG A 76 24.98 -21.46 -12.65
CA ARG A 76 24.35 -21.88 -13.91
C ARG A 76 23.03 -22.67 -13.85
N ASP A 77 22.50 -23.00 -12.67
CA ASP A 77 21.37 -23.94 -12.53
C ASP A 77 20.15 -23.40 -11.78
N GLN A 78 20.14 -22.15 -11.31
CA GLN A 78 18.96 -21.54 -10.66
C GLN A 78 18.26 -20.54 -11.57
N MET A 79 17.00 -20.82 -11.89
CA MET A 79 16.05 -19.88 -12.51
C MET A 79 15.70 -18.78 -11.50
N ALA A 80 16.62 -17.84 -11.32
CA ALA A 80 16.36 -16.66 -10.51
C ALA A 80 15.46 -15.67 -11.27
N LEU A 81 14.65 -14.95 -10.51
CA LEU A 81 13.91 -13.82 -11.04
C LEU A 81 14.89 -12.67 -11.27
N ALA A 82 14.77 -11.98 -12.40
CA ALA A 82 15.57 -10.77 -12.63
C ALA A 82 15.07 -9.68 -11.67
N LEU A 83 15.99 -8.88 -11.11
CA LEU A 83 15.62 -7.80 -10.19
C LEU A 83 14.59 -6.82 -10.80
N SER A 84 14.72 -6.53 -12.10
CA SER A 84 13.79 -5.68 -12.86
C SER A 84 12.39 -6.29 -13.02
N SER A 85 12.23 -7.59 -12.78
CA SER A 85 10.96 -8.31 -12.91
C SER A 85 10.20 -8.41 -11.59
N ILE A 86 10.79 -8.01 -10.47
CA ILE A 86 10.12 -8.07 -9.17
C ILE A 86 9.35 -6.76 -8.96
N PRO A 87 8.01 -6.80 -8.84
CA PRO A 87 7.22 -5.58 -8.75
C PRO A 87 7.36 -4.93 -7.37
N HIS A 88 7.88 -3.71 -7.32
CA HIS A 88 8.02 -2.93 -6.08
C HIS A 88 8.19 -1.44 -6.39
N GLU A 89 7.80 -0.57 -5.44
CA GLU A 89 7.96 0.89 -5.59
C GLU A 89 8.24 1.56 -4.23
N CYS A 90 7.25 1.63 -3.32
CA CYS A 90 7.41 2.39 -2.08
C CYS A 90 8.27 1.72 -0.99
N ARG A 91 8.38 0.38 -1.03
CA ARG A 91 9.06 -0.48 -0.03
C ARG A 91 8.63 -0.26 1.43
N ARG A 92 7.43 0.31 1.65
CA ARG A 92 6.91 0.68 2.98
C ARG A 92 5.51 0.13 3.25
N GLY A 93 4.95 -0.65 2.34
CA GLY A 93 3.57 -1.16 2.42
C GLY A 93 2.49 -0.18 1.95
N ASN A 94 2.80 1.09 1.73
CA ASN A 94 1.81 2.12 1.41
C ASN A 94 1.27 2.08 -0.03
N CYS A 95 1.76 1.17 -0.87
CA CYS A 95 1.31 0.98 -2.25
C CYS A 95 1.04 -0.50 -2.54
N LEU A 96 0.26 -0.77 -3.59
CA LEU A 96 -0.10 -2.13 -3.98
C LEU A 96 0.84 -2.76 -5.02
N THR A 97 1.91 -2.06 -5.43
CA THR A 97 2.82 -2.53 -6.49
C THR A 97 3.42 -3.91 -6.17
N CYS A 98 3.85 -4.13 -4.92
CA CYS A 98 4.42 -5.40 -4.46
C CYS A 98 3.38 -6.42 -3.96
N ALA A 99 2.11 -6.27 -4.37
CA ALA A 99 1.06 -7.18 -3.98
C ALA A 99 1.28 -8.58 -4.58
N SER A 100 1.03 -9.59 -3.77
CA SER A 100 1.16 -10.99 -4.13
C SER A 100 0.04 -11.79 -3.48
N LYS A 101 -0.36 -12.90 -4.11
CA LYS A 101 -1.46 -13.74 -3.66
C LYS A 101 -0.91 -15.00 -3.01
N ASN A 102 -1.44 -15.34 -1.83
CA ASN A 102 -1.14 -16.63 -1.22
C ASN A 102 -2.01 -17.72 -1.87
N VAL A 103 -1.40 -18.60 -2.64
CA VAL A 103 -2.09 -19.62 -3.45
C VAL A 103 -2.58 -20.79 -2.60
N LYS A 104 -1.83 -21.17 -1.57
CA LYS A 104 -2.20 -22.26 -0.64
C LYS A 104 -2.84 -21.69 0.61
N ARG A 105 -4.11 -21.34 0.51
CA ARG A 105 -4.93 -20.96 1.67
C ARG A 105 -5.60 -22.19 2.27
N ALA A 106 -4.83 -23.14 2.79
CA ALA A 106 -5.41 -24.39 3.28
C ALA A 106 -4.54 -25.08 4.34
N THR A 107 -4.49 -24.49 5.53
CA THR A 107 -4.60 -25.13 6.86
C THR A 107 -4.47 -24.00 7.89
N SER A 108 -4.85 -24.26 9.14
CA SER A 108 -4.80 -23.34 10.29
C SER A 108 -3.44 -22.69 10.59
N ASP A 109 -2.41 -23.02 9.82
CA ASP A 109 -1.02 -22.62 10.05
C ASP A 109 -0.69 -21.42 9.15
N ASN A 110 -1.04 -20.22 9.60
CA ASN A 110 -0.64 -18.98 8.95
C ASN A 110 0.86 -18.73 9.19
N ASN A 111 1.71 -19.42 8.44
CA ASN A 111 3.18 -19.26 8.45
C ASN A 111 3.65 -17.95 7.79
N LEU A 112 2.74 -16.99 7.61
CA LEU A 112 2.94 -15.72 6.92
C LEU A 112 2.41 -14.61 7.81
N VAL A 113 3.33 -13.75 8.27
CA VAL A 113 3.00 -12.56 9.04
C VAL A 113 2.90 -11.39 8.08
N VAL A 114 1.69 -10.85 7.96
CA VAL A 114 1.41 -9.63 7.20
C VAL A 114 1.54 -8.46 8.17
N ASN A 115 2.47 -7.55 7.92
CA ASN A 115 2.59 -6.37 8.78
C ASN A 115 1.29 -5.54 8.71
N VAL A 116 0.71 -5.31 9.89
CA VAL A 116 -0.54 -4.57 10.09
C VAL A 116 -0.33 -3.06 9.95
N ASP A 117 0.92 -2.59 10.13
CA ASP A 117 1.31 -1.18 9.98
C ASP A 117 1.82 -0.86 8.58
N ASN A 118 1.14 -1.38 7.55
CA ASN A 118 1.50 -1.18 6.15
C ASN A 118 1.11 0.20 5.59
N GLY A 119 0.73 1.16 6.44
CA GLY A 119 0.32 2.52 6.09
C GLY A 119 -0.82 2.64 5.07
N LEU A 120 -1.46 1.51 4.73
CA LEU A 120 -2.75 1.48 4.05
C LEU A 120 -3.84 1.84 5.05
N SER A 121 -4.99 2.31 4.55
CA SER A 121 -6.11 2.52 5.45
C SER A 121 -6.58 1.17 6.03
N PRO A 122 -7.05 1.12 7.30
CA PRO A 122 -7.42 -0.13 7.96
C PRO A 122 -8.44 -0.98 7.16
N THR A 123 -9.38 -0.31 6.48
CA THR A 123 -10.37 -0.98 5.62
C THR A 123 -9.70 -1.71 4.45
N ILE A 124 -8.75 -1.04 3.79
CA ILE A 124 -8.01 -1.61 2.65
C ILE A 124 -7.12 -2.77 3.12
N ALA A 125 -6.37 -2.58 4.22
CA ALA A 125 -5.51 -3.62 4.78
C ALA A 125 -6.30 -4.87 5.20
N SER A 126 -7.48 -4.69 5.80
CA SER A 126 -8.38 -5.78 6.16
C SER A 126 -8.88 -6.53 4.93
N GLU A 127 -9.31 -5.82 3.89
CA GLU A 127 -9.81 -6.41 2.65
C GLU A 127 -8.73 -7.17 1.89
N LEU A 128 -7.52 -6.60 1.81
CA LEU A 128 -6.33 -7.25 1.24
C LEU A 128 -6.08 -8.63 1.90
N THR A 129 -6.01 -8.63 3.24
CA THR A 129 -5.74 -9.84 4.03
C THR A 129 -6.88 -10.86 3.92
N LYS A 130 -8.13 -10.39 3.96
CA LYS A 130 -9.32 -11.25 3.77
C LYS A 130 -9.33 -11.91 2.40
N SER A 131 -8.87 -11.23 1.36
CA SER A 131 -8.79 -11.76 0.01
C SER A 131 -7.55 -12.63 -0.24
N GLY A 132 -6.69 -12.81 0.78
CA GLY A 132 -5.51 -13.68 0.70
C GLY A 132 -4.33 -13.03 -0.02
N TYR A 133 -4.33 -11.70 -0.16
CA TYR A 133 -3.23 -10.95 -0.72
C TYR A 133 -2.32 -10.41 0.39
N VAL A 134 -1.05 -10.25 0.06
CA VAL A 134 0.00 -9.74 0.95
C VAL A 134 0.90 -8.77 0.20
N LEU A 135 1.61 -7.92 0.93
CA LEU A 135 2.60 -7.01 0.36
C LEU A 135 3.99 -7.52 0.70
N THR A 136 4.75 -7.95 -0.30
CA THR A 136 6.04 -8.64 -0.06
C THR A 136 7.08 -7.74 0.60
N CYS A 137 6.99 -6.41 0.44
CA CYS A 137 7.92 -5.46 1.07
C CYS A 137 7.78 -5.33 2.58
N CYS A 138 6.67 -5.79 3.16
CA CYS A 138 6.40 -5.70 4.59
C CYS A 138 5.73 -6.98 5.13
N SER A 139 5.97 -8.12 4.48
CA SER A 139 5.49 -9.42 4.96
C SER A 139 6.68 -10.31 5.26
N TYR A 140 6.54 -11.13 6.30
CA TYR A 140 7.57 -12.00 6.83
C TYR A 140 7.06 -13.43 6.91
N VAL A 141 7.97 -14.40 6.87
CA VAL A 141 7.63 -15.82 6.92
C VAL A 141 8.07 -16.40 8.25
N THR A 142 7.15 -17.08 8.93
CA THR A 142 7.36 -17.71 10.24
C THR A 142 7.44 -19.22 10.16
N GLY A 143 7.23 -19.81 8.99
CA GLY A 143 7.25 -21.26 8.81
C GLY A 143 7.27 -21.71 7.34
N PRO A 144 7.50 -23.00 7.09
CA PRO A 144 7.56 -23.55 5.74
C PRO A 144 6.18 -23.60 5.05
N GLY A 145 6.17 -23.86 3.74
CA GLY A 145 4.94 -24.17 2.99
C GLY A 145 4.22 -22.97 2.39
N VAL A 146 4.79 -21.77 2.49
CA VAL A 146 4.27 -20.56 1.86
C VAL A 146 4.44 -20.61 0.34
N VAL A 147 3.36 -20.34 -0.39
CA VAL A 147 3.36 -20.25 -1.86
C VAL A 147 2.74 -18.93 -2.29
N LEU A 148 3.54 -18.08 -2.92
CA LEU A 148 3.12 -16.75 -3.36
C LEU A 148 3.13 -16.64 -4.88
N GLU A 149 2.08 -16.02 -5.41
CA GLU A 149 2.01 -15.57 -6.80
C GLU A 149 2.24 -14.07 -6.86
N LEU A 150 3.26 -13.64 -7.60
CA LEU A 150 3.62 -12.23 -7.76
C LEU A 150 2.79 -11.56 -8.88
N ASP A 151 3.00 -10.26 -9.05
CA ASP A 151 2.39 -9.44 -10.10
C ASP A 151 0.84 -9.41 -10.03
N GLN A 152 0.34 -9.33 -8.80
CA GLN A 152 -1.10 -9.35 -8.50
C GLN A 152 -1.64 -7.95 -8.22
N ASN A 153 -0.86 -6.90 -8.49
CA ASN A 153 -1.20 -5.50 -8.22
C ASN A 153 -2.51 -5.07 -8.90
N ASN A 154 -2.72 -5.46 -10.16
CA ASN A 154 -3.93 -5.11 -10.91
C ASN A 154 -5.17 -5.80 -10.34
N GLU A 155 -5.06 -7.10 -10.01
CA GLU A 155 -6.15 -7.85 -9.37
C GLU A 155 -6.53 -7.25 -8.03
N VAL A 156 -5.53 -6.93 -7.21
CA VAL A 156 -5.76 -6.30 -5.89
C VAL A 156 -6.39 -4.93 -6.06
N TRP A 157 -5.93 -4.12 -7.00
CA TRP A 157 -6.52 -2.81 -7.25
C TRP A 157 -8.00 -2.92 -7.61
N ASP A 158 -8.35 -3.89 -8.47
CA ASP A 158 -9.73 -4.15 -8.85
C ASP A 158 -10.57 -4.65 -7.67
N ALA A 159 -10.05 -5.59 -6.88
CA ALA A 159 -10.74 -6.13 -5.71
C ALA A 159 -10.97 -5.07 -4.63
N VAL A 160 -9.99 -4.21 -4.39
CA VAL A 160 -9.98 -3.29 -3.24
C VAL A 160 -10.63 -1.94 -3.58
N TYR A 161 -10.45 -1.44 -4.81
CA TYR A 161 -10.93 -0.10 -5.20
C TYR A 161 -12.09 -0.15 -6.19
N ARG A 162 -12.01 -0.98 -7.24
CA ARG A 162 -13.07 -1.00 -8.27
C ARG A 162 -14.37 -1.59 -7.73
N GLN A 163 -14.29 -2.61 -6.87
CA GLN A 163 -15.47 -3.22 -6.27
C GLN A 163 -16.27 -2.21 -5.43
N ARG A 164 -15.59 -1.35 -4.66
CA ARG A 164 -16.22 -0.30 -3.85
C ARG A 164 -16.97 0.75 -4.66
N LEU A 165 -16.52 1.02 -5.90
CA LEU A 165 -17.24 1.92 -6.81
C LEU A 165 -18.51 1.26 -7.38
N CYS A 166 -18.58 -0.07 -7.36
CA CYS A 166 -19.71 -0.84 -7.85
C CYS A 166 -20.75 -1.15 -6.78
N ASP A 167 -20.44 -0.91 -5.50
CA ASP A 167 -21.36 -1.12 -4.38
C ASP A 167 -22.62 -0.25 -4.50
N GLY A 168 -23.75 -0.81 -4.05
CA GLY A 168 -25.07 -0.18 -4.15
C GLY A 168 -25.11 1.21 -3.51
N ASP A 169 -24.49 1.34 -2.34
CA ASP A 169 -24.44 2.59 -1.58
C ASP A 169 -23.65 3.67 -2.34
N THR A 170 -22.47 3.30 -2.89
CA THR A 170 -21.65 4.23 -3.68
C THR A 170 -22.39 4.68 -4.94
N LYS A 171 -23.10 3.76 -5.62
CA LYS A 171 -23.96 4.09 -6.77
C LYS A 171 -25.10 5.03 -6.36
N GLN A 172 -25.72 4.80 -5.21
CA GLN A 172 -26.79 5.66 -4.71
C GLN A 172 -26.29 7.07 -4.43
N ILE A 173 -25.14 7.22 -3.76
CA ILE A 173 -24.50 8.52 -3.51
C ILE A 173 -24.17 9.22 -4.84
N ALA A 174 -23.63 8.50 -5.82
CA ALA A 174 -23.31 9.05 -7.14
C ALA A 174 -24.57 9.53 -7.89
N LEU A 175 -25.64 8.73 -7.89
CA LEU A 175 -26.92 9.09 -8.50
C LEU A 175 -27.55 10.30 -7.80
N GLU A 176 -27.46 10.37 -6.47
CA GLU A 176 -27.97 11.51 -5.71
C GLU A 176 -27.18 12.79 -6.03
N ALA A 177 -25.86 12.70 -6.09
CA ALA A 177 -25.00 13.81 -6.48
C ALA A 177 -25.30 14.30 -7.90
N GLN A 178 -25.50 13.37 -8.85
CA GLN A 178 -25.89 13.68 -10.22
C GLN A 178 -27.26 14.37 -10.27
N ALA A 179 -28.25 13.88 -9.51
CA ALA A 179 -29.58 14.49 -9.43
C ALA A 179 -29.53 15.90 -8.80
N ARG A 180 -28.64 16.13 -7.82
CA ARG A 180 -28.42 17.47 -7.24
C ARG A 180 -27.80 18.43 -8.25
N LEU A 181 -26.83 17.96 -9.04
CA LEU A 181 -26.21 18.78 -10.10
C LEU A 181 -27.20 19.15 -11.20
N LEU A 182 -27.99 18.18 -11.67
CA LEU A 182 -29.02 18.43 -12.68
C LEU A 182 -30.05 19.45 -12.20
N ARG A 183 -30.50 19.35 -10.95
CA ARG A 183 -31.39 20.35 -10.34
C ARG A 183 -30.80 21.75 -10.36
N ARG A 184 -29.52 21.90 -9.97
CA ARG A 184 -28.84 23.20 -10.00
C ARG A 184 -28.79 23.78 -11.41
N VAL A 185 -28.45 22.96 -12.40
CA VAL A 185 -28.41 23.39 -13.80
C VAL A 185 -29.79 23.82 -14.31
N ASP A 186 -30.84 23.09 -13.94
CA ASP A 186 -32.23 23.41 -14.30
C ASP A 186 -32.73 24.69 -13.61
N GLU A 187 -32.36 24.90 -12.34
CA GLU A 187 -32.63 26.13 -11.58
C GLU A 187 -31.94 27.36 -12.21
N GLU A 188 -30.72 27.19 -12.71
CA GLU A 188 -29.98 28.24 -13.44
C GLU A 188 -30.54 28.48 -14.86
N ASN A 189 -31.20 27.47 -15.47
CA ASN A 189 -31.67 27.50 -16.86
C ASN A 189 -33.18 27.24 -16.99
N VAL A 190 -33.98 27.96 -16.20
CA VAL A 190 -35.43 27.76 -16.06
C VAL A 190 -36.17 27.68 -17.40
N GLU A 191 -35.87 28.56 -18.36
CA GLU A 191 -36.55 28.56 -19.67
C GLU A 191 -36.26 27.31 -20.50
N LYS A 192 -35.02 26.82 -20.45
CA LYS A 192 -34.63 25.57 -21.12
C LYS A 192 -35.34 24.38 -20.50
N TRP A 193 -35.43 24.35 -19.16
CA TRP A 193 -36.16 23.32 -18.43
C TRP A 193 -37.66 23.32 -18.76
N LYS A 194 -38.32 24.49 -18.76
CA LYS A 194 -39.74 24.62 -19.14
C LYS A 194 -40.00 24.06 -20.54
N ASN A 195 -39.15 24.40 -21.51
CA ASN A 195 -39.30 23.92 -22.89
C ASN A 195 -39.09 22.40 -22.99
N LYS A 196 -38.11 21.86 -22.25
CA LYS A 196 -37.88 20.40 -22.17
C LYS A 196 -39.09 19.67 -21.58
N MET A 197 -39.69 20.18 -20.50
CA MET A 197 -40.86 19.57 -19.87
C MET A 197 -42.11 19.61 -20.76
N LYS A 198 -42.34 20.72 -21.49
CA LYS A 198 -43.42 20.80 -22.48
C LYS A 198 -43.28 19.72 -23.55
N LYS A 199 -42.05 19.43 -24.00
CA LYS A 199 -41.77 18.40 -25.01
C LYS A 199 -42.07 17.00 -24.49
N VAL A 200 -41.63 16.65 -23.27
CA VAL A 200 -41.91 15.34 -22.66
C VAL A 200 -43.43 15.11 -22.55
N LEU A 201 -44.18 16.10 -22.07
CA LEU A 201 -45.64 16.01 -21.95
C LEU A 201 -46.37 15.87 -23.30
N SER A 202 -45.77 16.37 -24.38
CA SER A 202 -46.34 16.21 -25.73
C SER A 202 -46.03 14.87 -26.38
N GLU A 203 -44.99 14.16 -25.93
CA GLU A 203 -44.58 12.85 -26.46
C GLU A 203 -45.29 11.68 -25.76
N GLU A 204 -45.87 11.90 -24.57
CA GLU A 204 -46.66 10.90 -23.83
C GLU A 204 -48.15 10.83 -24.26
N LYS A 205 -48.56 11.61 -25.27
CA LYS A 205 -49.92 11.61 -25.83
C LYS A 205 -49.97 10.92 -27.19
#